data_AF-A0A6B0V459-F1
#
_entry.id   AF-A0A6B0V459-F1
#
_cell.length_a   1.000
_cell.length_b   1.000
_cell.length_c   1.000
_cell.angle_alpha   90.00
_cell.angle_beta   90.00
_cell.angle_gamma   90.00
#
_symmetry.space_group_name_H-M   'P 1'
#
loop_
_entity.id
_entity.type
_entity.pdbx_description
1 polymer ?
#
loop_
_entity_poly.entity_id
_entity_poly.type
_entity_poly.pdbx_seq_one_letter_code
_entity_poly.pdbx_strand_id
1 'polypeptide(L)'
;EEEESGFEKTENEFGVKILDPTFTLGMFQKWVQRNIDFKNDDIVFLLTSLQIDDHVGHGISKNGYSYFNDICSLGVGLVHDSGFMFDGVVYMAQQIAHMLGSLWDISEKCPESGKTLMATVSGPRVLSECSQEAFRQQYNNYTMKDVCWKKTLKPDVSSNWSLPATYFQTENYCLTRHSSRVFKCPEGNKYYVGDASKCFMGCCENNTKDASGRKYPVPDGTSCGDKKDDTRIVSV
;
A
#
# COMPACT_ATOMS: atom_id res chain seq x y z
N GLU A 1 16.28 12.74 4.03
CA GLU A 1 16.33 13.24 5.43
C GLU A 1 16.04 14.74 5.56
N GLU A 2 16.54 15.63 4.67
CA GLU A 2 16.26 17.08 4.75
C GLU A 2 14.79 17.46 4.46
N GLU A 3 14.06 16.71 3.64
CA GLU A 3 12.66 17.07 3.30
C GLU A 3 11.66 16.78 4.43
N GLU A 4 11.96 15.83 5.31
CA GLU A 4 11.07 15.43 6.40
C GLU A 4 11.29 16.22 7.70
N SER A 5 12.31 17.08 7.78
CA SER A 5 12.62 17.84 9.01
C SER A 5 11.65 18.99 9.27
N GLY A 6 10.87 19.40 8.26
CA GLY A 6 9.89 20.49 8.37
C GLY A 6 8.52 20.06 8.91
N PHE A 7 8.25 18.76 9.07
CA PHE A 7 6.97 18.27 9.58
C PHE A 7 6.92 18.27 11.11
N GLU A 8 5.78 18.66 11.67
CA GLU A 8 5.53 18.57 13.11
C GLU A 8 5.42 17.09 13.50
N LYS A 9 6.25 16.69 14.46
CA LYS A 9 6.37 15.32 14.93
C LYS A 9 5.97 15.31 16.39
N THR A 10 4.99 14.50 16.73
CA THR A 10 4.61 14.29 18.13
C THR A 10 5.32 13.02 18.61
N GLU A 11 6.17 13.15 19.62
CA GLU A 11 6.73 12.00 20.32
C GLU A 11 5.73 11.54 21.38
N ASN A 12 5.29 10.29 21.31
CA ASN A 12 4.46 9.72 22.37
C ASN A 12 5.31 9.33 23.60
N GLU A 13 4.66 8.92 24.69
CA GLU A 13 5.32 8.53 25.96
C GLU A 13 6.35 7.39 25.82
N PHE A 14 6.39 6.70 24.68
CA PHE A 14 7.34 5.63 24.36
C PHE A 14 8.46 6.05 23.39
N GLY A 15 8.56 7.34 23.04
CA GLY A 15 9.56 7.88 22.12
C GLY A 15 9.29 7.58 20.64
N VAL A 16 8.08 7.13 20.28
CA VAL A 16 7.68 6.93 18.88
C VAL A 16 7.25 8.26 18.28
N LYS A 17 7.89 8.65 17.18
CA LYS A 17 7.51 9.82 16.38
C LYS A 17 6.31 9.48 15.51
N ILE A 18 5.19 10.15 15.76
CA ILE A 18 3.94 10.02 15.02
C ILE A 18 3.68 11.34 14.30
N LEU A 19 3.26 11.25 13.04
CA LEU A 19 2.82 12.40 12.25
C LEU A 19 1.34 12.67 12.53
N ASP A 20 1.01 13.93 12.83
CA ASP A 20 -0.37 14.39 12.74
C ASP A 20 -0.79 14.39 11.26
N PRO A 21 -1.76 13.57 10.84
CA PRO A 21 -2.12 13.43 9.43
C PRO A 21 -2.65 14.73 8.83
N THR A 22 -3.46 15.49 9.57
CA THR A 22 -4.15 16.68 9.06
C THR A 22 -3.17 17.81 8.84
N PHE A 23 -2.32 18.06 9.84
CA PHE A 23 -1.30 19.10 9.78
C PHE A 23 -0.23 18.77 8.74
N THR A 24 0.26 17.53 8.74
CA THR A 24 1.29 17.07 7.80
C THR A 24 0.78 17.16 6.36
N LEU A 25 -0.44 16.72 6.08
CA LEU A 25 -1.02 16.76 4.73
C LEU A 25 -1.16 18.21 4.24
N GLY A 26 -1.64 19.12 5.09
CA GLY A 26 -1.76 20.54 4.76
C GLY A 26 -0.43 21.24 4.50
N MET A 27 0.63 20.89 5.24
CA MET A 27 1.98 21.40 4.98
C MET A 27 2.57 20.80 3.70
N PHE A 28 2.41 19.50 3.50
CA PHE A 28 2.88 18.80 2.31
C PHE A 28 2.21 19.38 1.05
N GLN A 29 0.90 19.62 1.09
CA GLN A 29 0.19 20.30 0.00
C GLN A 29 0.82 21.66 -0.34
N LYS A 30 1.09 22.50 0.66
CA LYS A 30 1.72 23.82 0.44
C LYS A 30 3.12 23.70 -0.15
N TRP A 31 3.87 22.68 0.26
CA TRP A 31 5.19 22.40 -0.30
C TRP A 31 5.10 21.97 -1.77
N VAL A 32 4.23 21.01 -2.09
CA VAL A 32 3.98 20.56 -3.48
C VAL A 32 3.55 21.72 -4.37
N GLN A 33 2.62 22.57 -3.91
CA GLN A 33 2.14 23.74 -4.67
C GLN A 33 3.22 24.79 -4.96
N ARG A 34 4.28 24.85 -4.15
CA ARG A 34 5.41 25.77 -4.35
C ARG A 34 6.50 25.18 -5.22
N ASN A 35 6.54 23.86 -5.37
CA ASN A 35 7.57 23.15 -6.08
C ASN A 35 7.14 22.94 -7.54
N ILE A 36 7.91 23.50 -8.49
CA ILE A 36 7.55 23.52 -9.91
C ILE A 36 7.59 22.13 -10.55
N ASP A 37 8.34 21.21 -9.95
CA ASP A 37 8.56 19.86 -10.49
C ASP A 37 7.25 19.06 -10.55
N PHE A 38 6.29 19.33 -9.66
CA PHE A 38 5.00 18.63 -9.61
C PHE A 38 3.87 19.36 -10.32
N LYS A 39 4.15 20.45 -11.06
CA LYS A 39 3.11 21.32 -11.64
C LYS A 39 2.15 20.58 -12.58
N ASN A 40 2.60 19.51 -13.21
CA ASN A 40 1.81 18.73 -14.17
C ASN A 40 1.28 17.42 -13.60
N ASP A 41 1.67 17.07 -12.37
CA ASP A 41 1.27 15.81 -11.73
C ASP A 41 -0.15 15.91 -11.21
N ASP A 42 -0.91 14.83 -11.38
CA ASP A 42 -2.29 14.75 -10.89
C ASP A 42 -2.34 14.36 -9.41
N ILE A 43 -1.39 13.52 -8.95
CA ILE A 43 -1.30 13.06 -7.57
C ILE A 43 0.16 13.01 -7.13
N VAL A 44 0.46 13.46 -5.91
CA VAL A 44 1.78 13.38 -5.29
C VAL A 44 1.66 12.71 -3.91
N PHE A 45 2.49 11.71 -3.64
CA PHE A 45 2.53 11.02 -2.36
C PHE A 45 3.82 11.31 -1.59
N LEU A 46 3.69 11.53 -0.28
CA LEU A 46 4.79 11.41 0.66
C LEU A 46 4.80 9.98 1.22
N LEU A 47 5.84 9.22 0.89
CA LEU A 47 6.14 7.93 1.51
C LEU A 47 7.04 8.16 2.73
N THR A 48 6.64 7.64 3.89
CA THR A 48 7.40 7.83 5.12
C THR A 48 7.41 6.58 5.99
N SER A 49 8.52 6.32 6.68
CA SER A 49 8.59 5.25 7.68
C SER A 49 7.98 5.63 9.03
N LEU A 50 7.57 6.89 9.20
CA LEU A 50 6.92 7.36 10.41
C LEU A 50 5.48 6.83 10.49
N GLN A 51 5.02 6.58 11.72
CA GLN A 51 3.62 6.24 11.94
C GLN A 51 2.75 7.49 11.76
N ILE A 52 1.53 7.30 11.29
CA ILE A 52 0.55 8.38 11.10
C ILE A 52 -0.55 8.19 12.15
N ASP A 53 -0.94 9.26 12.84
CA ASP A 53 -2.00 9.19 13.84
C ASP A 53 -3.35 8.88 13.18
N ASP A 54 -4.22 8.12 13.85
CA ASP A 54 -5.54 7.73 13.33
C ASP A 54 -6.66 8.42 14.10
N HIS A 55 -7.14 9.52 13.52
CA HIS A 55 -8.32 10.23 14.02
C HIS A 55 -9.64 9.71 13.44
N VAL A 56 -9.62 8.72 12.53
CA VAL A 56 -10.80 8.27 11.76
C VAL A 56 -11.41 6.99 12.34
N GLY A 57 -10.71 6.27 13.22
CA GLY A 57 -11.25 5.14 13.97
C GLY A 57 -10.18 4.20 14.51
N HIS A 58 -10.55 3.03 15.00
CA HIS A 58 -9.60 2.10 15.63
C HIS A 58 -8.75 1.25 14.64
N GLY A 59 -8.37 1.74 13.45
CA GLY A 59 -7.38 0.99 12.65
C GLY A 59 -7.38 1.11 11.13
N ILE A 60 -8.15 2.02 10.52
CA ILE A 60 -8.30 2.00 9.06
C ILE A 60 -7.38 3.02 8.37
N SER A 61 -7.17 4.21 8.95
CA SER A 61 -6.31 5.24 8.35
C SER A 61 -4.87 5.29 8.90
N LYS A 62 -4.50 4.39 9.83
CA LYS A 62 -3.16 4.37 10.49
C LYS A 62 -1.96 4.39 9.55
N ASN A 63 -2.15 3.98 8.30
CA ASN A 63 -1.07 3.82 7.34
C ASN A 63 -1.18 4.75 6.13
N GLY A 64 -2.13 5.67 6.12
CA GLY A 64 -2.20 6.68 5.07
C GLY A 64 -3.35 7.66 5.24
N TYR A 65 -3.16 8.85 4.68
CA TYR A 65 -4.12 9.95 4.79
C TYR A 65 -4.20 10.76 3.50
N SER A 66 -5.41 11.14 3.09
CA SER A 66 -5.67 11.86 1.85
C SER A 66 -7.01 12.61 1.90
N TYR A 67 -7.17 13.60 1.02
CA TYR A 67 -8.47 14.24 0.82
C TYR A 67 -9.45 13.30 0.12
N PHE A 68 -10.69 13.27 0.59
CA PHE A 68 -11.75 12.46 -0.01
C PHE A 68 -12.26 13.11 -1.30
N ASN A 69 -12.38 12.33 -2.37
CA ASN A 69 -13.01 12.78 -3.63
C ASN A 69 -12.35 14.02 -4.29
N ASP A 70 -11.07 14.28 -4.01
CA ASP A 70 -10.38 15.53 -4.37
C ASP A 70 -9.07 15.31 -5.16
N ILE A 71 -8.97 14.17 -5.84
CA ILE A 71 -7.84 13.80 -6.72
C ILE A 71 -7.36 14.88 -7.73
N CYS A 72 -8.25 15.66 -8.36
CA CYS A 72 -7.87 16.64 -9.39
C CYS A 72 -7.68 18.06 -8.86
N SER A 73 -7.96 18.29 -7.58
CA SER A 73 -7.92 19.59 -6.90
C SER A 73 -6.83 19.63 -5.83
N LEU A 74 -6.75 18.55 -5.04
CA LEU A 74 -5.89 18.38 -3.87
C LEU A 74 -5.29 16.97 -3.87
N GLY A 75 -4.76 16.50 -5.01
CA GLY A 75 -4.15 15.19 -5.18
C GLY A 75 -2.84 15.03 -4.40
N VAL A 76 -2.88 15.15 -3.08
CA VAL A 76 -1.76 14.84 -2.20
C VAL A 76 -2.17 13.77 -1.20
N GLY A 77 -1.25 12.87 -0.89
CA GLY A 77 -1.46 11.83 0.10
C GLY A 77 -0.21 11.55 0.93
N LEU A 78 -0.45 11.09 2.15
CA LEU A 78 0.56 10.55 3.06
C LEU A 78 0.40 9.04 3.10
N VAL A 79 1.50 8.30 3.06
CA VAL A 79 1.50 6.85 3.14
C VAL A 79 2.65 6.40 4.02
N HIS A 80 2.32 5.57 5.00
CA HIS A 80 3.33 4.82 5.74
C HIS A 80 3.91 3.75 4.82
N ASP A 81 5.22 3.69 4.71
CA ASP A 81 5.93 2.58 4.09
C ASP A 81 6.98 2.07 5.06
N SER A 82 6.84 0.81 5.45
CA SER A 82 7.84 0.16 6.30
C SER A 82 9.20 0.07 5.60
N GLY A 83 9.25 0.16 4.26
CA GLY A 83 10.46 0.05 3.45
C GLY A 83 10.99 -1.39 3.33
N PHE A 84 10.40 -2.33 4.07
CA PHE A 84 10.74 -3.74 3.99
C PHE A 84 9.54 -4.60 3.58
N MET A 85 8.30 -4.34 4.00
CA MET A 85 7.16 -5.23 3.71
C MET A 85 6.47 -5.00 2.36
N PHE A 86 6.86 -3.96 1.60
CA PHE A 86 6.12 -3.42 0.44
C PHE A 86 4.65 -3.09 0.78
N ASP A 87 4.38 -2.77 2.04
CA ASP A 87 3.03 -2.46 2.53
C ASP A 87 2.58 -1.07 2.08
N GLY A 88 3.52 -0.14 1.86
CA GLY A 88 3.25 1.18 1.28
C GLY A 88 2.45 1.14 -0.03
N VAL A 89 2.65 0.12 -0.88
CA VAL A 89 1.89 -0.03 -2.14
C VAL A 89 0.39 -0.22 -1.87
N VAL A 90 0.05 -1.03 -0.88
CA VAL A 90 -1.35 -1.30 -0.51
C VAL A 90 -1.99 -0.04 0.07
N TYR A 91 -1.27 0.65 0.95
CA TYR A 91 -1.76 1.86 1.59
C TYR A 91 -1.92 3.01 0.59
N MET A 92 -1.01 3.13 -0.37
CA MET A 92 -1.14 4.07 -1.49
C MET A 92 -2.38 3.76 -2.34
N ALA A 93 -2.62 2.49 -2.69
CA ALA A 93 -3.81 2.09 -3.42
C ALA A 93 -5.11 2.44 -2.66
N GLN A 94 -5.12 2.28 -1.33
CA GLN A 94 -6.25 2.71 -0.49
C GLN A 94 -6.46 4.23 -0.55
N GLN A 95 -5.38 5.02 -0.47
CA GLN A 95 -5.49 6.48 -0.56
C GLN A 95 -5.97 6.94 -1.94
N ILE A 96 -5.50 6.33 -3.03
CA ILE A 96 -5.99 6.62 -4.38
C ILE A 96 -7.49 6.29 -4.48
N ALA A 97 -7.92 5.13 -3.96
CA ALA A 97 -9.33 4.76 -3.90
C ALA A 97 -10.17 5.76 -3.09
N HIS A 98 -9.63 6.27 -1.99
CA HIS A 98 -10.26 7.30 -1.17
C HIS A 98 -10.39 8.65 -1.91
N MET A 99 -9.33 9.09 -2.58
CA MET A 99 -9.34 10.28 -3.45
C MET A 99 -10.29 10.14 -4.65
N LEU A 100 -10.55 8.91 -5.11
CA LEU A 100 -11.53 8.57 -6.14
C LEU A 100 -12.97 8.48 -5.62
N GLY A 101 -13.20 8.73 -4.33
CA GLY A 101 -14.53 8.79 -3.72
C GLY A 101 -15.00 7.48 -3.07
N SER A 102 -14.14 6.46 -2.93
CA SER A 102 -14.49 5.29 -2.14
C SER A 102 -14.37 5.59 -0.65
N LEU A 103 -15.44 5.33 0.10
CA LEU A 103 -15.38 5.29 1.55
C LEU A 103 -14.65 4.03 2.02
N TRP A 104 -14.26 4.04 3.29
CA TRP A 104 -13.77 2.88 4.01
C TRP A 104 -14.89 1.83 4.14
N ASP A 105 -14.53 0.55 4.03
CA ASP A 105 -15.46 -0.56 4.21
C ASP A 105 -15.73 -0.76 5.72
N ILE A 106 -16.66 0.01 6.29
CA ILE A 106 -17.08 -0.07 7.70
C ILE A 106 -18.58 -0.27 7.89
N SER A 107 -19.31 -0.48 6.79
CA SER A 107 -20.75 -0.61 6.79
C SER A 107 -21.19 -2.07 6.90
N GLU A 108 -22.47 -2.33 7.14
CA GLU A 108 -23.00 -3.70 7.09
C GLU A 108 -22.86 -4.33 5.69
N LYS A 109 -23.06 -3.53 4.63
CA LYS A 109 -22.92 -3.98 3.23
C LYS A 109 -21.47 -4.29 2.87
N CYS A 110 -20.54 -3.47 3.35
CA CYS A 110 -19.11 -3.60 3.12
C CYS A 110 -18.39 -3.47 4.48
N PRO A 111 -18.20 -4.58 5.20
CA PRO A 111 -17.71 -4.57 6.57
C PRO A 111 -16.19 -4.50 6.67
N GLU A 112 -15.72 -4.05 7.82
CA GLU A 112 -14.29 -3.88 8.13
C GLU A 112 -13.52 -5.21 8.17
N SER A 113 -14.23 -6.30 8.45
CA SER A 113 -13.71 -7.67 8.39
C SER A 113 -13.64 -8.24 6.96
N GLY A 114 -14.04 -7.46 5.96
CA GLY A 114 -13.93 -7.79 4.55
C GLY A 114 -12.48 -8.02 4.12
N LYS A 115 -12.28 -8.92 3.15
CA LYS A 115 -11.00 -9.11 2.46
C LYS A 115 -10.98 -8.24 1.19
N THR A 116 -11.09 -6.94 1.39
CA THR A 116 -11.22 -5.94 0.32
C THR A 116 -10.13 -4.88 0.45
N LEU A 117 -9.99 -4.04 -0.57
CA LEU A 117 -8.99 -2.97 -0.57
C LEU A 117 -9.27 -1.95 0.54
N MET A 118 -10.52 -1.54 0.73
CA MET A 118 -10.90 -0.44 1.65
C MET A 118 -11.28 -0.91 3.07
N ALA A 119 -11.10 -2.20 3.38
CA ALA A 119 -11.29 -2.78 4.72
C ALA A 119 -9.97 -2.77 5.52
N THR A 120 -10.01 -3.29 6.76
CA THR A 120 -8.77 -3.52 7.51
C THR A 120 -7.81 -4.41 6.75
N VAL A 121 -6.52 -4.08 6.82
CA VAL A 121 -5.48 -4.65 5.96
C VAL A 121 -5.20 -6.10 6.36
N SER A 122 -6.05 -7.03 5.91
CA SER A 122 -5.86 -8.49 6.01
C SER A 122 -6.26 -9.22 4.73
N GLY A 123 -5.34 -10.00 4.14
CA GLY A 123 -5.64 -10.88 2.99
C GLY A 123 -5.71 -10.24 1.60
N PRO A 124 -6.28 -10.98 0.60
CA PRO A 124 -6.40 -10.55 -0.79
C PRO A 124 -7.15 -9.22 -0.93
N ARG A 125 -6.74 -8.38 -1.89
CA ARG A 125 -7.21 -6.99 -2.03
C ARG A 125 -8.06 -6.85 -3.29
N VAL A 126 -9.35 -7.20 -3.19
CA VAL A 126 -10.32 -6.93 -4.27
C VAL A 126 -11.14 -5.69 -3.92
N LEU A 127 -11.70 -5.02 -4.93
CA LEU A 127 -12.64 -3.92 -4.69
C LEU A 127 -13.95 -4.48 -4.12
N SER A 128 -14.41 -3.92 -3.01
CA SER A 128 -15.75 -4.21 -2.48
C SER A 128 -16.81 -3.73 -3.46
N GLU A 129 -18.05 -4.21 -3.30
CA GLU A 129 -19.17 -3.69 -4.09
C GLU A 129 -19.34 -2.18 -3.88
N CYS A 130 -19.11 -1.69 -2.65
CA CYS A 130 -19.19 -0.27 -2.32
C CYS A 130 -18.13 0.56 -3.07
N SER A 131 -16.86 0.10 -3.10
CA SER A 131 -15.81 0.77 -3.88
C SER A 131 -16.10 0.75 -5.38
N GLN A 132 -16.57 -0.39 -5.90
CA GLN A 132 -16.94 -0.50 -7.33
C GLN A 132 -18.08 0.46 -7.70
N GLU A 133 -19.08 0.57 -6.83
CA GLU A 133 -20.20 1.50 -7.02
C GLU A 133 -19.74 2.96 -6.96
N ALA A 134 -18.91 3.32 -5.98
CA ALA A 134 -18.35 4.66 -5.85
C ALA A 134 -17.54 5.06 -7.10
N PHE A 135 -16.67 4.17 -7.60
CA PHE A 135 -15.90 4.45 -8.81
C PHE A 135 -16.77 4.58 -10.06
N ARG A 136 -17.83 3.77 -10.18
CA ARG A 136 -18.80 3.91 -11.30
C ARG A 136 -19.52 5.25 -11.24
N GLN A 137 -19.97 5.66 -10.06
CA GLN A 137 -20.62 6.96 -9.87
C GLN A 137 -19.66 8.10 -10.21
N GLN A 138 -18.42 8.03 -9.71
CA GLN A 138 -17.37 9.01 -10.00
C GLN A 138 -17.10 9.09 -11.50
N TYR A 139 -16.84 7.95 -12.15
CA TYR A 139 -16.64 7.89 -13.59
C TYR A 139 -17.81 8.55 -14.34
N ASN A 140 -19.05 8.18 -14.02
CA ASN A 140 -20.25 8.73 -14.66
C ASN A 140 -20.38 10.25 -14.47
N ASN A 141 -20.05 10.77 -13.29
CA ASN A 141 -20.07 12.21 -12.99
C ASN A 141 -19.04 13.01 -13.83
N TYR A 142 -17.99 12.34 -14.29
CA TYR A 142 -16.88 12.93 -15.05
C TYR A 142 -16.79 12.46 -16.50
N THR A 143 -17.68 11.57 -16.98
CA THR A 143 -17.66 11.03 -18.35
C THR A 143 -17.57 12.12 -19.41
N MET A 144 -18.33 13.21 -19.26
CA MET A 144 -18.37 14.32 -20.22
C MET A 144 -17.48 15.51 -19.83
N LYS A 145 -16.72 15.41 -18.74
CA LYS A 145 -15.84 16.48 -18.26
C LYS A 145 -14.40 16.19 -18.69
N ASP A 146 -13.67 17.26 -18.97
CA ASP A 146 -12.21 17.19 -19.02
C ASP A 146 -11.69 17.10 -17.58
N VAL A 147 -11.01 16.01 -17.26
CA VAL A 147 -10.57 15.67 -15.90
C VAL A 147 -9.12 15.29 -15.92
N CYS A 148 -8.42 15.61 -14.83
CA CYS A 148 -6.97 15.51 -14.73
C CYS A 148 -6.43 14.14 -15.16
N TRP A 149 -7.07 13.05 -14.75
CA TRP A 149 -6.68 11.66 -15.08
C TRP A 149 -7.02 11.19 -16.51
N LYS A 150 -7.67 12.01 -17.36
CA LYS A 150 -7.93 11.66 -18.77
C LYS A 150 -6.76 11.99 -19.69
N LYS A 151 -5.66 12.53 -19.15
CA LYS A 151 -4.46 12.88 -19.91
C LYS A 151 -3.80 11.61 -20.46
N THR A 152 -3.36 11.67 -21.72
CA THR A 152 -2.45 10.65 -22.26
C THR A 152 -1.08 10.87 -21.66
N LEU A 153 -0.70 10.03 -20.69
CA LEU A 153 0.62 10.07 -20.10
C LEU A 153 1.66 9.70 -21.17
N LYS A 154 2.71 10.52 -21.30
CA LYS A 154 3.96 10.03 -21.86
C LYS A 154 4.62 9.27 -20.72
N PRO A 155 4.92 7.96 -20.86
CA PRO A 155 5.66 7.25 -19.83
C PRO A 155 7.02 7.93 -19.68
N ASP A 156 7.18 8.71 -18.60
CA ASP A 156 8.34 9.56 -18.37
C ASP A 156 9.54 8.76 -17.82
N VAL A 157 9.28 7.53 -17.40
CA VAL A 157 10.28 6.60 -16.91
C VAL A 157 10.23 5.38 -17.81
N SER A 158 11.39 4.90 -18.25
CA SER A 158 11.54 3.53 -18.74
C SER A 158 11.30 2.58 -17.56
N SER A 159 10.08 2.50 -17.05
CA SER A 159 9.68 1.54 -16.05
C SER A 159 9.84 0.19 -16.72
N ASN A 160 10.93 -0.49 -16.37
CA ASN A 160 11.13 -1.87 -16.75
C ASN A 160 10.15 -2.67 -15.89
N TRP A 161 8.91 -2.77 -16.36
CA TRP A 161 7.78 -3.36 -15.65
C TRP A 161 8.13 -4.79 -15.24
N SER A 162 8.61 -4.97 -14.02
CA SER A 162 8.93 -6.27 -13.44
C SER A 162 7.99 -6.57 -12.28
N LEU A 163 7.57 -7.82 -12.17
CA LEU A 163 6.76 -8.26 -11.04
C LEU A 163 7.61 -8.26 -9.74
N PRO A 164 6.98 -8.11 -8.57
CA PRO A 164 7.69 -8.15 -7.29
C PRO A 164 8.58 -9.39 -7.13
N ALA A 165 8.18 -10.54 -7.65
CA ALA A 165 9.00 -11.74 -7.64
C ALA A 165 10.37 -11.58 -8.31
N THR A 166 10.48 -10.74 -9.34
CA THR A 166 11.76 -10.44 -10.00
C THR A 166 12.72 -9.71 -9.05
N TYR A 167 12.22 -8.74 -8.27
CA TYR A 167 13.00 -8.05 -7.24
C TYR A 167 13.52 -9.03 -6.18
N PHE A 168 12.66 -9.96 -5.75
CA PHE A 168 13.02 -10.98 -4.75
C PHE A 168 13.86 -12.16 -5.30
N GLN A 169 14.33 -12.09 -6.54
CA GLN A 169 15.37 -13.01 -7.03
C GLN A 169 16.74 -12.66 -6.44
N THR A 170 17.01 -11.38 -6.19
CA THR A 170 18.27 -10.90 -5.60
C THR A 170 18.14 -10.55 -4.13
N GLU A 171 16.92 -10.24 -3.66
CA GLU A 171 16.66 -9.82 -2.30
C GLU A 171 16.10 -10.92 -1.40
N ASN A 172 16.42 -10.87 -0.11
CA ASN A 172 15.91 -11.85 0.85
C ASN A 172 14.48 -11.51 1.28
N TYR A 173 13.53 -12.25 0.71
CA TYR A 173 12.12 -12.13 1.03
C TYR A 173 11.76 -12.32 2.52
N CYS A 174 12.48 -13.17 3.26
CA CYS A 174 12.16 -13.39 4.67
C CYS A 174 12.61 -12.21 5.57
N LEU A 175 13.72 -11.55 5.23
CA LEU A 175 14.12 -10.28 5.87
C LEU A 175 13.04 -9.23 5.73
N THR A 176 12.39 -9.17 4.57
CA THR A 176 11.27 -8.26 4.32
C THR A 176 9.98 -8.59 5.06
N ARG A 177 9.87 -9.77 5.70
CA ARG A 177 8.64 -10.18 6.40
C ARG A 177 8.69 -10.04 7.91
N HIS A 178 9.88 -10.10 8.49
CA HIS A 178 10.08 -9.98 9.92
C HIS A 178 11.55 -9.76 10.26
N SER A 179 11.83 -8.86 11.20
CA SER A 179 13.21 -8.57 11.65
C SER A 179 13.95 -9.78 12.21
N SER A 180 13.25 -10.72 12.84
CA SER A 180 13.87 -11.93 13.39
C SER A 180 13.73 -13.20 12.55
N ARG A 181 12.79 -13.28 11.59
CA ARG A 181 12.51 -14.52 10.82
C ARG A 181 13.09 -14.44 9.43
N VAL A 182 14.42 -14.43 9.37
CA VAL A 182 15.18 -14.00 8.19
C VAL A 182 15.55 -15.13 7.24
N PHE A 183 15.33 -16.38 7.66
CA PHE A 183 15.71 -17.57 6.90
C PHE A 183 14.49 -18.23 6.25
N LYS A 184 14.64 -18.73 5.03
CA LYS A 184 13.67 -19.68 4.48
C LYS A 184 13.69 -20.96 5.32
N CYS A 185 12.53 -21.40 5.79
CA CYS A 185 12.43 -22.60 6.63
C CYS A 185 12.94 -23.83 5.84
N PRO A 186 13.79 -24.69 6.43
CA PRO A 186 14.29 -25.89 5.76
C PRO A 186 13.23 -26.98 5.67
N GLU A 187 13.45 -27.95 4.77
CA GLU A 187 12.62 -29.14 4.69
C GLU A 187 12.60 -29.92 6.01
N GLY A 188 11.41 -30.38 6.42
CA GLY A 188 11.17 -31.01 7.72
C GLY A 188 10.83 -30.04 8.85
N ASN A 189 10.94 -28.72 8.65
CA ASN A 189 10.39 -27.73 9.58
C ASN A 189 8.85 -27.66 9.46
N LYS A 190 8.14 -27.45 10.58
CA LYS A 190 6.67 -27.30 10.64
C LYS A 190 6.12 -26.22 9.69
N TYR A 191 6.87 -25.16 9.46
CA TYR A 191 6.48 -24.01 8.64
C TYR A 191 6.98 -24.11 7.19
N TYR A 192 7.74 -25.15 6.85
CA TYR A 192 8.16 -25.41 5.48
C TYR A 192 6.94 -25.54 4.55
N VAL A 193 7.08 -25.02 3.34
CA VAL A 193 6.10 -25.14 2.26
C VAL A 193 6.84 -25.68 1.04
N GLY A 194 6.82 -27.00 0.87
CA GLY A 194 7.38 -27.67 -0.31
C GLY A 194 6.40 -27.73 -1.48
N ASP A 195 5.12 -27.49 -1.22
CA ASP A 195 4.05 -27.51 -2.23
C ASP A 195 3.89 -26.12 -2.86
N ALA A 196 4.45 -25.98 -4.07
CA ALA A 196 4.40 -24.74 -4.83
C ALA A 196 2.96 -24.33 -5.23
N SER A 197 1.97 -25.22 -5.22
CA SER A 197 0.58 -24.85 -5.52
C SER A 197 -0.01 -23.88 -4.49
N LYS A 198 0.54 -23.86 -3.27
CA LYS A 198 -0.02 -23.09 -2.16
C LYS A 198 0.28 -21.59 -2.26
N CYS A 199 1.29 -21.17 -3.00
CA CYS A 199 1.72 -19.77 -3.04
C CYS A 199 2.07 -19.18 -1.66
N PHE A 200 2.73 -19.98 -0.81
CA PHE A 200 3.27 -19.53 0.48
C PHE A 200 4.74 -19.92 0.62
N MET A 201 5.48 -19.14 1.41
CA MET A 201 6.84 -19.45 1.86
C MET A 201 6.90 -19.40 3.39
N GLY A 202 7.59 -20.38 3.99
CA GLY A 202 7.92 -20.36 5.40
C GLY A 202 9.16 -19.51 5.67
N CYS A 203 9.06 -18.56 6.59
CA CYS A 203 10.18 -17.79 7.12
C CYS A 203 10.39 -18.11 8.60
N CYS A 204 11.64 -18.41 8.95
CA CYS A 204 12.08 -18.96 10.23
C CYS A 204 13.19 -18.11 10.86
N GLU A 205 13.30 -18.18 12.19
CA GLU A 205 14.33 -17.45 12.96
C GLU A 205 15.75 -17.98 12.70
N ASN A 206 15.85 -19.26 12.34
CA ASN A 206 17.10 -19.91 11.94
C ASN A 206 16.80 -21.03 10.92
N ASN A 207 17.84 -21.53 10.26
CA ASN A 207 17.76 -22.60 9.26
C ASN A 207 17.80 -24.01 9.89
N THR A 208 17.00 -24.26 10.93
CA THR A 208 16.90 -25.57 11.60
C THR A 208 15.46 -26.11 11.56
N LYS A 209 15.30 -27.43 11.73
CA LYS A 209 13.98 -28.09 11.68
C LYS A 209 13.06 -27.69 12.84
N ASP A 210 13.65 -27.32 13.98
CA ASP A 210 12.92 -26.97 15.20
C ASP A 210 12.70 -25.45 15.35
N ALA A 211 13.23 -24.65 14.41
CA ALA A 211 13.12 -23.20 14.46
C ALA A 211 11.67 -22.72 14.40
N SER A 212 11.36 -21.73 15.23
CA SER A 212 10.11 -20.98 15.14
C SER A 212 10.03 -20.23 13.81
N GLY A 213 8.82 -20.13 13.27
CA GLY A 213 8.59 -19.54 11.96
C GLY A 213 7.12 -19.18 11.72
N ARG A 214 6.86 -18.60 10.55
CA ARG A 214 5.52 -18.27 10.07
C ARG A 214 5.48 -18.40 8.55
N LYS A 215 4.31 -18.75 8.01
CA LYS A 215 4.06 -18.80 6.57
C LYS A 215 3.56 -17.44 6.10
N TYR A 216 4.12 -16.95 5.01
CA TYR A 216 3.73 -15.71 4.35
C TYR A 216 3.34 -16.02 2.90
N PRO A 217 2.36 -15.32 2.31
CA PRO A 217 2.09 -15.39 0.87
C PRO A 217 3.38 -15.12 0.11
N VAL A 218 3.59 -15.66 -1.09
CA VAL A 218 4.75 -15.26 -1.91
C VAL A 218 4.45 -13.97 -2.69
N PRO A 219 5.47 -13.21 -3.13
CA PRO A 219 5.27 -12.05 -4.00
C PRO A 219 4.59 -12.42 -5.32
N ASP A 220 3.82 -11.51 -5.89
CA ASP A 220 3.22 -11.67 -7.21
C ASP A 220 4.31 -11.92 -8.28
N GLY A 221 4.02 -12.83 -9.21
CA GLY A 221 4.97 -13.33 -10.22
C GLY A 221 5.85 -14.49 -9.73
N THR A 222 5.70 -14.95 -8.49
CA THR A 222 6.38 -16.17 -8.04
C THR A 222 5.72 -17.36 -8.72
N SER A 223 6.51 -18.26 -9.32
CA SER A 223 5.98 -19.48 -9.95
C SER A 223 5.36 -20.41 -8.91
N CYS A 224 4.05 -20.24 -8.67
CA CYS A 224 3.25 -20.98 -7.70
C CYS A 224 1.80 -21.12 -8.21
N GLY A 225 1.03 -22.05 -7.65
CA GLY A 225 -0.37 -22.31 -8.06
C GLY A 225 -0.54 -23.10 -9.37
N ASP A 226 -1.80 -23.42 -9.70
CA ASP A 226 -2.17 -24.21 -10.89
C ASP A 226 -2.14 -23.39 -12.20
N LYS A 227 -2.01 -22.07 -12.09
CA LYS A 227 -1.83 -21.15 -13.21
C LYS A 227 -0.54 -20.37 -12.98
N LYS A 228 0.50 -20.72 -13.74
CA LYS A 228 1.67 -19.85 -13.93
C LYS A 228 1.16 -18.52 -14.49
N ASP A 229 1.36 -17.46 -13.72
CA ASP A 229 1.13 -16.05 -14.04
C ASP A 229 -0.28 -15.69 -14.56
N ASP A 230 -1.15 -15.22 -13.66
CA ASP A 230 -2.33 -14.44 -14.06
C ASP A 230 -2.46 -13.23 -13.12
N THR A 231 -1.59 -12.24 -13.31
CA THR A 231 -1.74 -10.91 -12.69
C THR A 231 -2.56 -10.04 -13.63
N ARG A 232 -3.79 -9.71 -13.23
CA ARG A 232 -4.55 -8.63 -13.86
C ARG A 232 -4.00 -7.30 -13.38
N ILE A 233 -3.22 -6.63 -14.23
CA ILE A 233 -2.79 -5.25 -14.03
C ILE A 233 -4.03 -4.35 -14.08
N VAL A 234 -4.28 -3.61 -13.00
CA VAL A 234 -5.14 -2.43 -13.04
C VAL A 234 -4.20 -1.23 -13.13
N SER A 235 -4.06 -0.65 -14.32
CA SER A 235 -3.47 0.67 -14.52
C SER A 235 -4.49 1.73 -14.10
N VAL A 236 -4.10 2.66 -13.24
CA VAL A 236 -4.75 3.97 -13.11
C VAL A 236 -3.82 4.99 -13.76
#